data_AF-A0A564YHJ5-F1
#
_entry.id   AF-A0A564YHJ5-F1
#
_cell.length_a   1.000
_cell.length_b   1.000
_cell.length_c   1.000
_cell.angle_alpha   90.00
_cell.angle_beta   90.00
_cell.angle_gamma   90.00
#
_symmetry.space_group_name_H-M   'P 1'
#
loop_
_entity.id
_entity.type
_entity.pdbx_description
1 polymer ?
#
loop_
_entity_poly.entity_id
_entity_poly.type
_entity_poly.pdbx_seq_one_letter_code
_entity_poly.pdbx_strand_id
1 'polypeptide(L)'
;MNMVVGGRDPLEGCRVPVRLRHSKLYHSAEILKVKRLDNDRLEFYVHFDDFNKRLDEWVDQSRIDFDRIEYLHKKLPRDSSSASLSHLASVDTTVRLPVTTEETFDNESNLSPRSRVNSTGSLLLKRKHGSDDESGAQNPEENDRPKLQIKPRQTGSMISSHHEQDTITRIRNIEWIQIGRYKIKPWYFSPYPEELVSEPCIYICEFCLKYLKSDVCLKNHLKKCLYKYPPGNEIYRRMPHSFIEIDGRKNKTYAQNLCLLAKLFLDHKTLYYDTDPFLFYVLCEVDNYGYHIVGYFSKEKESTEDYNVACILTLPPYQRKGYGKLLIEFSYALSRIEGKLGSPEKPLSDLGLLSYRSYWSTTIMEILISIKATEPGGEPGISLSELIERTCMKKDDVVATLSYLNVLYYVKGQYVIFLSKENIEAFRRSNEKRSVRIDPQYLNWKPKDWSKRGRW
;
A
#
# COMPACT_ATOMS: atom_id res chain seq x y z
N MET A 1 -44.56 -10.19 12.71
CA MET A 1 -43.87 -11.13 11.80
C MET A 1 -43.46 -10.32 10.59
N ASN A 2 -42.33 -9.62 10.65
CA ASN A 2 -41.94 -8.64 9.63
C ASN A 2 -40.74 -9.18 8.84
N MET A 3 -40.96 -9.46 7.56
CA MET A 3 -39.92 -9.90 6.64
C MET A 3 -39.02 -8.71 6.29
N VAL A 4 -37.75 -8.78 6.69
CA VAL A 4 -36.72 -7.85 6.21
C VAL A 4 -36.23 -8.34 4.84
N VAL A 5 -36.68 -7.66 3.79
CA VAL A 5 -36.19 -7.89 2.42
C VAL A 5 -34.85 -7.15 2.26
N GLY A 6 -33.76 -7.91 2.20
CA GLY A 6 -32.38 -7.40 2.21
C GLY A 6 -31.61 -7.91 3.42
N GLY A 7 -31.04 -9.12 3.31
CA GLY A 7 -30.52 -9.91 4.42
C GLY A 7 -29.18 -9.47 5.02
N ARG A 8 -29.11 -8.25 5.55
CA ARG A 8 -28.06 -7.80 6.49
C ARG A 8 -28.65 -7.61 7.88
N ASP A 9 -27.90 -7.96 8.92
CA ASP A 9 -28.32 -7.69 10.30
C ASP A 9 -28.26 -6.16 10.55
N PRO A 10 -29.24 -5.55 11.25
CA PRO A 10 -29.28 -4.09 11.44
C PRO A 10 -28.06 -3.48 12.15
N LEU A 11 -27.23 -4.31 12.80
CA LEU A 11 -25.99 -3.88 13.44
C LEU A 11 -24.79 -3.83 12.47
N GLU A 12 -24.87 -4.42 11.27
CA GLU A 12 -23.79 -4.37 10.28
C GLU A 12 -23.59 -2.96 9.71
N GLY A 13 -22.33 -2.50 9.70
CA GLY A 13 -21.94 -1.14 9.34
C GLY A 13 -22.06 -0.11 10.48
N CYS A 14 -22.56 -0.50 11.66
CA CYS A 14 -22.58 0.38 12.83
C CYS A 14 -21.18 0.48 13.46
N ARG A 15 -20.88 1.64 14.05
CA ARG A 15 -19.69 1.84 14.87
C ARG A 15 -20.04 1.63 16.34
N VAL A 16 -19.22 0.88 17.05
CA VAL A 16 -19.41 0.55 18.47
C VAL A 16 -18.06 0.55 19.19
N PRO A 17 -17.97 0.97 20.45
CA PRO A 17 -16.78 0.73 21.25
C PRO A 17 -16.64 -0.75 21.58
N VAL A 18 -15.49 -1.34 21.27
CA VAL A 18 -15.17 -2.76 21.53
C VAL A 18 -13.90 -2.87 22.37
N ARG A 19 -13.96 -3.71 23.41
CA ARG A 19 -12.82 -3.99 24.30
C ARG A 19 -11.85 -4.99 23.66
N LEU A 20 -10.57 -4.63 23.56
CA LEU A 20 -9.50 -5.52 23.05
C LEU A 20 -9.23 -6.70 24.02
N ARG A 21 -8.82 -7.86 23.50
CA ARG A 21 -8.56 -9.09 24.31
C ARG A 21 -7.61 -8.88 25.49
N HIS A 22 -6.62 -8.00 25.34
CA HIS A 22 -5.54 -7.77 26.31
C HIS A 22 -5.58 -6.35 26.91
N SER A 23 -6.71 -5.65 26.80
CA SER A 23 -6.90 -4.31 27.37
C SER A 23 -8.22 -4.22 28.12
N LYS A 24 -8.29 -3.31 29.09
CA LYS A 24 -9.56 -2.85 29.67
C LYS A 24 -10.17 -1.68 28.90
N LEU A 25 -9.40 -1.09 27.96
CA LEU A 25 -9.85 0.01 27.13
C LEU A 25 -10.75 -0.47 25.99
N TYR A 26 -11.77 0.32 25.70
CA TYR A 26 -12.62 0.21 24.52
C TYR A 26 -12.04 1.09 23.40
N HIS A 27 -12.13 0.58 22.18
CA HIS A 27 -11.74 1.29 20.95
C HIS A 27 -12.91 1.27 19.99
N SER A 28 -13.14 2.36 19.25
CA SER A 28 -14.17 2.39 18.21
C SER A 28 -13.89 1.32 17.15
N ALA A 29 -14.93 0.60 16.73
CA ALA A 29 -14.84 -0.43 15.72
C ALA A 29 -16.12 -0.52 14.89
N GLU A 30 -15.98 -0.80 13.59
CA GLU A 30 -17.09 -1.08 12.68
C GLU A 30 -17.48 -2.56 12.76
N ILE A 31 -18.76 -2.87 12.99
CA ILE A 31 -19.29 -4.24 12.87
C ILE A 31 -19.38 -4.57 11.38
N LEU A 32 -18.52 -5.46 10.90
CA LEU A 32 -18.51 -5.89 9.50
C LEU A 32 -19.49 -7.04 9.22
N LYS A 33 -19.74 -7.90 10.22
CA LYS A 33 -20.68 -9.02 10.11
C LYS A 33 -21.21 -9.50 11.45
N VAL A 34 -22.47 -9.91 11.49
CA VAL A 34 -23.09 -10.58 12.64
C VAL A 34 -23.27 -12.07 12.36
N LYS A 35 -23.02 -12.92 13.36
CA LYS A 35 -23.22 -14.36 13.31
C LYS A 35 -24.03 -14.80 14.53
N ARG A 36 -25.13 -15.52 14.30
CA ARG A 36 -25.94 -16.13 15.35
C ARG A 36 -25.48 -17.57 15.57
N LEU A 37 -25.39 -17.98 16.84
CA LEU A 37 -25.04 -19.34 17.28
C LEU A 37 -26.28 -20.03 17.87
N ASP A 38 -26.22 -21.35 18.01
CA ASP A 38 -27.34 -22.25 18.34
C ASP A 38 -28.03 -22.01 19.71
N ASN A 39 -27.56 -21.03 20.50
CA ASN A 39 -28.10 -20.65 21.82
C ASN A 39 -28.44 -19.14 21.90
N ASP A 40 -28.90 -18.52 20.81
CA ASP A 40 -29.14 -17.06 20.67
C ASP A 40 -27.93 -16.14 20.96
N ARG A 41 -26.73 -16.71 21.13
CA ARG A 41 -25.49 -15.94 21.29
C ARG A 41 -25.07 -15.31 19.97
N LEU A 42 -24.70 -14.04 20.03
CA LEU A 42 -24.22 -13.26 18.89
C LEU A 42 -22.69 -13.11 18.93
N GLU A 43 -22.03 -13.49 17.84
CA GLU A 43 -20.64 -13.13 17.55
C GLU A 43 -20.61 -12.03 16.47
N PHE A 44 -19.70 -11.07 16.65
CA PHE A 44 -19.55 -9.91 15.76
C PHE A 44 -18.14 -9.90 15.18
N TYR A 45 -17.99 -9.87 13.86
CA TYR A 45 -16.70 -9.63 13.23
C TYR A 45 -16.48 -8.13 13.13
N VAL A 46 -15.46 -7.60 13.81
CA VAL A 46 -15.24 -6.15 13.96
C VAL A 46 -13.90 -5.71 13.38
N HIS A 47 -13.90 -4.52 12.80
CA HIS A 47 -12.70 -3.81 12.37
C HIS A 47 -12.48 -2.58 13.26
N PHE A 48 -11.36 -2.53 13.98
CA PHE A 48 -11.05 -1.43 14.89
C PHE A 48 -10.57 -0.19 14.11
N ASP A 49 -11.17 0.97 14.38
CA ASP A 49 -10.82 2.25 13.75
C ASP A 49 -9.37 2.64 14.01
N ASP A 50 -8.68 3.15 12.99
CA ASP A 50 -7.24 3.47 13.01
C ASP A 50 -6.29 2.30 13.32
N PHE A 51 -6.79 1.06 13.39
CA PHE A 51 -5.96 -0.14 13.53
C PHE A 51 -5.75 -0.88 12.21
N ASN A 52 -4.73 -1.74 12.18
CA ASN A 52 -4.46 -2.59 11.04
C ASN A 52 -5.38 -3.82 11.04
N LYS A 53 -6.02 -4.12 9.89
CA LYS A 53 -6.97 -5.23 9.67
C LYS A 53 -6.53 -6.62 10.17
N ARG A 54 -5.24 -6.87 10.35
CA ARG A 54 -4.74 -8.09 11.02
C ARG A 54 -5.25 -8.29 12.45
N LEU A 55 -5.78 -7.24 13.09
CA LEU A 55 -6.38 -7.26 14.42
C LEU A 55 -7.88 -7.55 14.39
N ASP A 56 -8.49 -7.61 13.20
CA ASP A 56 -9.91 -7.88 13.03
C ASP A 56 -10.26 -9.30 13.51
N GLU A 57 -11.30 -9.40 14.32
CA GLU A 57 -11.65 -10.62 15.03
C GLU A 57 -13.15 -10.76 15.24
N TRP A 58 -13.57 -12.01 15.45
CA TRP A 58 -14.86 -12.32 16.05
C TRP A 58 -14.79 -12.00 17.55
N VAL A 59 -15.71 -11.15 18.01
CA VAL A 59 -15.90 -10.79 19.41
C VAL A 59 -17.28 -11.23 19.89
N ASP A 60 -17.34 -11.69 21.14
CA ASP A 60 -18.58 -11.99 21.85
C ASP A 60 -19.30 -10.69 22.26
N GLN A 61 -20.63 -10.74 22.37
CA GLN A 61 -21.49 -9.64 22.80
C GLN A 61 -20.98 -8.94 24.08
N SER A 62 -20.40 -9.67 25.04
CA SER A 62 -19.83 -9.14 26.30
C SER A 62 -18.57 -8.26 26.16
N ARG A 63 -18.09 -8.03 24.93
CA ARG A 63 -16.97 -7.13 24.61
C ARG A 63 -17.39 -5.84 23.93
N ILE A 64 -18.66 -5.67 23.60
CA ILE A 64 -19.19 -4.51 22.88
C ILE A 64 -20.01 -3.64 23.85
N ASP A 65 -19.76 -2.34 23.82
CA ASP A 65 -20.59 -1.34 24.50
C ASP A 65 -21.72 -0.90 23.55
N PHE A 66 -22.88 -1.56 23.65
CA PHE A 66 -24.06 -1.25 22.81
C PHE A 66 -24.77 0.04 23.21
N ASP A 67 -24.52 0.58 24.41
CA ASP A 67 -25.12 1.85 24.85
C ASP A 67 -24.54 3.05 24.08
N ARG A 68 -23.40 2.84 23.39
CA ARG A 68 -22.66 3.83 22.61
C ARG A 68 -22.62 3.50 21.11
N ILE A 69 -23.64 2.82 20.59
CA ILE A 69 -23.73 2.48 19.17
C ILE A 69 -24.00 3.72 18.30
N GLU A 70 -23.12 3.98 17.34
CA GLU A 70 -23.29 4.96 16.30
C GLU A 70 -23.85 4.27 15.04
N TYR A 71 -25.15 4.43 14.82
CA TYR A 71 -25.80 3.98 13.60
C TYR A 71 -25.36 4.84 12.40
N LEU A 72 -24.99 4.18 11.29
CA LEU A 72 -24.70 4.89 10.06
C LEU A 72 -26.00 5.48 9.49
N HIS A 73 -26.25 6.76 9.75
CA HIS A 73 -27.38 7.48 9.15
C HIS A 73 -27.25 7.46 7.62
N LYS A 74 -28.01 6.59 6.97
CA LYS A 74 -28.21 6.63 5.51
C LYS A 74 -28.77 8.01 5.16
N LYS A 75 -27.95 8.88 4.57
CA LYS A 75 -28.48 10.02 3.83
C LYS A 75 -29.31 9.44 2.68
N LEU A 76 -30.63 9.57 2.81
CA LEU A 76 -31.56 9.22 1.73
C LEU A 76 -31.14 9.98 0.46
N PRO A 77 -31.21 9.36 -0.73
CA PRO A 77 -31.07 10.10 -1.97
C PRO A 77 -32.06 11.25 -1.99
N ARG A 78 -31.60 12.47 -2.33
CA ARG A 78 -32.51 13.56 -2.66
C ARG A 78 -33.09 13.27 -4.04
N ASP A 79 -34.28 12.70 -4.08
CA ASP A 79 -35.04 12.62 -5.32
C ASP A 79 -35.34 14.03 -5.83
N SER A 80 -34.87 14.31 -7.04
CA SER A 80 -35.14 15.55 -7.73
C SER A 80 -36.51 15.49 -8.41
N SER A 81 -37.33 16.51 -8.15
CA SER A 81 -38.56 16.93 -8.85
C SER A 81 -39.92 16.59 -8.22
N SER A 82 -40.47 17.58 -7.51
CA SER A 82 -41.79 18.14 -7.86
C SER A 82 -41.81 19.61 -7.42
N ALA A 83 -42.52 20.46 -8.16
CA ALA A 83 -42.50 21.91 -7.98
C ALA A 83 -43.80 22.42 -7.35
N SER A 84 -43.70 23.59 -6.71
CA SER A 84 -44.78 24.52 -6.38
C SER A 84 -45.78 24.13 -5.28
N LEU A 85 -45.80 24.89 -4.18
CA LEU A 85 -46.88 25.85 -3.90
C LEU A 85 -46.59 26.76 -2.68
N SER A 86 -46.49 28.07 -2.97
CA SER A 86 -47.04 29.24 -2.26
C SER A 86 -47.12 29.34 -0.71
N HIS A 87 -46.61 30.50 -0.24
CA HIS A 87 -47.17 31.42 0.77
C HIS A 87 -47.12 31.12 2.29
N LEU A 88 -46.29 31.92 2.96
CA LEU A 88 -46.62 32.81 4.10
C LEU A 88 -47.54 32.31 5.23
N ALA A 89 -46.95 32.19 6.43
CA ALA A 89 -47.58 32.59 7.69
C ALA A 89 -46.53 33.24 8.61
N SER A 90 -46.80 34.47 9.05
CA SER A 90 -46.06 35.16 10.12
C SER A 90 -46.79 34.99 11.45
N VAL A 91 -46.06 35.00 12.57
CA VAL A 91 -46.33 35.59 13.91
C VAL A 91 -45.14 35.11 14.77
N ASP A 92 -44.09 35.91 15.01
CA ASP A 92 -43.99 37.09 15.90
C ASP A 92 -43.83 36.73 17.40
N THR A 93 -42.68 37.10 17.97
CA THR A 93 -42.48 37.29 19.42
C THR A 93 -41.30 38.24 19.65
N THR A 94 -41.58 39.36 20.31
CA THR A 94 -40.67 40.50 20.49
C THR A 94 -39.82 40.45 21.77
N VAL A 95 -38.54 40.85 21.70
CA VAL A 95 -37.85 41.69 22.72
C VAL A 95 -36.82 42.59 21.99
N ARG A 96 -36.53 43.80 22.49
CA ARG A 96 -35.85 44.92 21.78
C ARG A 96 -34.52 45.39 22.41
N LEU A 97 -33.57 45.77 21.53
CA LEU A 97 -32.67 46.97 21.54
C LEU A 97 -31.61 47.15 22.67
N PRO A 98 -30.53 47.98 22.51
CA PRO A 98 -30.31 49.14 21.60
C PRO A 98 -29.14 49.06 20.57
N VAL A 99 -29.22 49.68 19.37
CA VAL A 99 -28.89 51.08 18.91
C VAL A 99 -27.38 51.40 19.02
N THR A 100 -26.60 51.77 17.96
CA THR A 100 -26.63 52.88 16.95
C THR A 100 -26.16 52.43 15.55
N THR A 101 -26.79 52.78 14.40
CA THR A 101 -26.54 53.92 13.45
C THR A 101 -25.06 54.11 13.03
N GLU A 102 -24.66 54.36 11.77
CA GLU A 102 -25.31 54.91 10.54
C GLU A 102 -24.97 54.01 9.30
N GLU A 103 -25.80 53.82 8.25
CA GLU A 103 -26.16 54.75 7.16
C GLU A 103 -24.92 55.33 6.42
N THR A 104 -24.76 55.25 5.09
CA THR A 104 -25.71 55.52 3.97
C THR A 104 -25.26 54.94 2.60
N PHE A 105 -26.23 54.52 1.76
CA PHE A 105 -26.38 54.75 0.29
C PHE A 105 -25.21 54.50 -0.72
N ASP A 106 -25.44 54.12 -1.98
CA ASP A 106 -26.51 53.34 -2.62
C ASP A 106 -26.16 53.03 -4.09
N ASN A 107 -27.01 52.21 -4.73
CA ASN A 107 -27.32 52.20 -6.17
C ASN A 107 -26.22 51.82 -7.19
N GLU A 108 -26.37 50.68 -7.88
CA GLU A 108 -27.29 50.46 -9.03
C GLU A 108 -26.76 51.15 -10.30
N SER A 109 -26.45 50.45 -11.39
CA SER A 109 -27.40 49.75 -12.31
C SER A 109 -26.79 49.87 -13.73
N ASN A 110 -27.22 49.21 -14.80
CA ASN A 110 -28.14 48.09 -15.00
C ASN A 110 -27.78 47.38 -16.33
N LEU A 111 -28.29 46.15 -16.53
CA LEU A 111 -28.81 45.55 -17.78
C LEU A 111 -28.00 45.78 -19.10
N SER A 112 -27.38 44.77 -19.75
CA SER A 112 -27.99 43.62 -20.49
C SER A 112 -28.80 44.03 -21.76
N PRO A 113 -29.25 43.12 -22.67
CA PRO A 113 -29.00 41.67 -22.82
C PRO A 113 -28.81 41.18 -24.30
N ARG A 114 -28.81 39.83 -24.51
CA ARG A 114 -29.04 39.06 -25.78
C ARG A 114 -27.88 39.04 -26.80
N SER A 115 -27.65 38.01 -27.63
CA SER A 115 -28.29 36.67 -27.85
C SER A 115 -27.21 35.70 -28.38
N ARG A 116 -27.05 34.47 -27.83
CA ARG A 116 -27.73 33.20 -28.19
C ARG A 116 -27.46 32.68 -29.64
N VAL A 117 -26.90 31.46 -29.72
CA VAL A 117 -27.16 30.33 -30.67
C VAL A 117 -25.92 29.74 -31.41
N ASN A 118 -25.68 28.43 -31.19
CA ASN A 118 -24.92 27.44 -32.00
C ASN A 118 -23.41 27.65 -32.28
N SER A 119 -22.61 26.63 -32.65
CA SER A 119 -22.59 25.18 -32.38
C SER A 119 -21.28 24.58 -32.97
N THR A 120 -20.84 23.39 -32.49
CA THR A 120 -19.92 22.42 -33.15
C THR A 120 -18.48 22.79 -33.58
N GLY A 121 -17.56 21.83 -33.42
CA GLY A 121 -16.27 21.71 -34.15
C GLY A 121 -15.12 22.52 -33.55
N SER A 122 -14.21 21.95 -32.73
CA SER A 122 -13.16 20.95 -33.04
C SER A 122 -11.87 21.54 -33.68
N LEU A 123 -10.74 20.97 -33.25
CA LEU A 123 -9.39 21.00 -33.85
C LEU A 123 -8.40 22.17 -33.56
N LEU A 124 -7.29 21.76 -32.93
CA LEU A 124 -5.90 21.99 -33.35
C LEU A 124 -5.24 23.39 -33.25
N LEU A 125 -4.40 23.51 -32.21
CA LEU A 125 -2.94 23.75 -32.30
C LEU A 125 -2.37 25.09 -32.86
N LYS A 126 -1.64 25.77 -31.95
CA LYS A 126 -0.24 26.29 -32.09
C LYS A 126 0.02 27.78 -32.48
N ARG A 127 0.61 28.48 -31.48
CA ARG A 127 1.87 29.29 -31.52
C ARG A 127 1.89 30.76 -32.00
N LYS A 128 2.50 31.59 -31.12
CA LYS A 128 3.45 32.73 -31.36
C LYS A 128 2.87 34.03 -31.99
N HIS A 129 3.32 35.26 -31.68
CA HIS A 129 4.35 35.81 -30.75
C HIS A 129 4.17 37.36 -30.57
N GLY A 130 4.76 37.97 -29.53
CA GLY A 130 4.93 39.44 -29.34
C GLY A 130 3.65 40.22 -28.98
N SER A 131 3.66 41.42 -28.38
CA SER A 131 4.74 42.29 -27.84
C SER A 131 4.11 43.62 -27.32
N ASP A 132 4.55 44.38 -26.31
CA ASP A 132 5.47 44.23 -25.14
C ASP A 132 5.17 45.41 -24.13
N ASP A 133 6.12 45.88 -23.30
CA ASP A 133 6.15 47.10 -22.42
C ASP A 133 5.15 47.24 -21.22
N GLU A 134 5.62 47.16 -19.96
CA GLU A 134 6.10 48.24 -19.03
C GLU A 134 4.97 48.98 -18.26
N SER A 135 5.08 49.42 -16.98
CA SER A 135 6.05 49.23 -15.88
C SER A 135 5.37 49.66 -14.54
N GLY A 136 5.95 49.36 -13.36
CA GLY A 136 5.47 49.90 -12.07
C GLY A 136 5.67 48.97 -10.86
N ALA A 137 6.22 49.48 -9.76
CA ALA A 137 6.69 48.70 -8.61
C ALA A 137 5.99 49.04 -7.28
N GLN A 138 5.88 48.08 -6.36
CA GLN A 138 6.39 48.11 -4.96
C GLN A 138 5.84 46.94 -4.09
N ASN A 139 6.61 46.58 -3.07
CA ASN A 139 6.43 45.53 -2.05
C ASN A 139 6.22 46.22 -0.67
N PRO A 140 5.99 45.54 0.49
CA PRO A 140 5.82 44.10 0.79
C PRO A 140 4.62 43.81 1.76
N GLU A 141 4.72 42.70 2.51
CA GLU A 141 3.94 42.24 3.69
C GLU A 141 2.66 41.42 3.40
N GLU A 142 2.25 40.41 4.17
CA GLU A 142 2.87 39.46 5.10
C GLU A 142 1.69 38.56 5.54
N ASN A 143 1.72 37.25 5.26
CA ASN A 143 1.15 36.28 6.21
C ASN A 143 1.62 34.85 5.94
N ASP A 144 2.18 34.27 7.00
CA ASP A 144 2.75 32.93 7.03
C ASP A 144 1.76 31.97 7.71
N ARG A 145 1.42 30.84 7.06
CA ARG A 145 0.79 29.69 7.73
C ARG A 145 1.32 28.36 7.18
N PRO A 146 1.69 27.41 8.05
CA PRO A 146 2.44 26.23 7.65
C PRO A 146 1.56 25.18 6.96
N LYS A 147 2.09 24.58 5.89
CA LYS A 147 1.51 23.36 5.31
C LYS A 147 1.61 22.22 6.33
N LEU A 148 0.46 21.68 6.71
CA LEU A 148 0.29 20.60 7.69
C LEU A 148 1.29 19.46 7.45
N GLN A 149 2.07 19.13 8.49
CA GLN A 149 2.88 17.91 8.51
C GLN A 149 1.96 16.69 8.39
N ILE A 150 2.07 15.97 7.27
CA ILE A 150 1.34 14.71 7.07
C ILE A 150 1.94 13.65 7.99
N LYS A 151 1.39 13.52 9.20
CA LYS A 151 1.60 12.34 10.03
C LYS A 151 1.11 11.11 9.25
N PRO A 152 1.84 9.98 9.24
CA PRO A 152 1.36 8.77 8.60
C PRO A 152 0.01 8.37 9.19
N ARG A 153 -1.00 8.13 8.34
CA ARG A 153 -2.28 7.55 8.79
C ARG A 153 -2.02 6.16 9.36
N GLN A 154 -2.73 5.80 10.43
CA GLN A 154 -2.66 4.45 11.02
C GLN A 154 -3.68 3.49 10.37
N THR A 155 -4.57 4.02 9.53
CA THR A 155 -5.58 3.27 8.77
C THR A 155 -4.95 2.40 7.67
N GLY A 156 -4.73 1.12 7.96
CA GLY A 156 -4.27 0.12 6.99
C GLY A 156 -5.34 -0.34 5.97
N SER A 157 -6.27 0.54 5.60
CA SER A 157 -7.38 0.27 4.67
C SER A 157 -7.55 1.46 3.72
N MET A 158 -7.17 1.28 2.45
CA MET A 158 -7.20 2.33 1.42
C MET A 158 -8.40 2.23 0.46
N ILE A 159 -9.49 1.58 0.86
CA ILE A 159 -10.68 1.38 0.00
C ILE A 159 -11.70 2.49 0.25
N SER A 160 -12.10 3.17 -0.82
CA SER A 160 -13.18 4.17 -0.83
C SER A 160 -14.20 3.84 -1.93
N SER A 161 -15.01 2.80 -1.70
CA SER A 161 -16.14 2.39 -2.55
C SER A 161 -17.21 1.64 -1.76
N HIS A 162 -18.47 1.78 -2.16
CA HIS A 162 -19.63 1.17 -1.50
C HIS A 162 -20.26 0.06 -2.37
N HIS A 163 -19.55 -1.05 -2.59
CA HIS A 163 -20.15 -2.24 -3.24
C HIS A 163 -20.29 -3.42 -2.27
N GLU A 164 -21.30 -4.27 -2.49
CA GLU A 164 -21.58 -5.40 -1.58
C GLU A 164 -20.46 -6.44 -1.59
N GLN A 165 -19.83 -6.65 -2.76
CA GLN A 165 -18.64 -7.50 -2.92
C GLN A 165 -17.44 -7.00 -2.09
N ASP A 166 -17.30 -5.68 -1.90
CA ASP A 166 -16.28 -5.08 -1.03
C ASP A 166 -16.56 -5.42 0.44
N THR A 167 -17.83 -5.60 0.83
CA THR A 167 -18.18 -5.97 2.23
C THR A 167 -17.70 -7.38 2.55
N ILE A 168 -17.89 -8.34 1.63
CA ILE A 168 -17.47 -9.75 1.82
C ILE A 168 -15.95 -9.85 1.89
N THR A 169 -15.23 -9.13 1.01
CA THR A 169 -13.76 -9.21 0.93
C THR A 169 -13.01 -8.46 2.04
N ARG A 170 -13.70 -7.59 2.81
CA ARG A 170 -13.17 -7.00 4.06
C ARG A 170 -13.04 -8.01 5.20
N ILE A 171 -13.65 -9.19 5.10
CA ILE A 171 -13.62 -10.22 6.14
C ILE A 171 -12.72 -11.37 5.68
N ARG A 172 -11.81 -11.84 6.54
CA ARG A 172 -11.01 -13.04 6.21
C ARG A 172 -11.93 -14.25 6.08
N ASN A 173 -11.81 -14.98 4.98
CA ASN A 173 -12.61 -16.18 4.70
C ASN A 173 -11.97 -17.46 5.23
N ILE A 174 -10.64 -17.49 5.36
CA ILE A 174 -9.86 -18.68 5.77
C ILE A 174 -9.30 -18.45 7.18
N GLU A 175 -9.54 -19.39 8.08
CA GLU A 175 -9.13 -19.25 9.49
C GLU A 175 -7.67 -19.70 9.74
N TRP A 176 -7.18 -20.73 9.02
CA TRP A 176 -5.79 -21.17 9.05
C TRP A 176 -5.29 -21.66 7.69
N ILE A 177 -3.98 -21.47 7.46
CA ILE A 177 -3.22 -22.26 6.48
C ILE A 177 -2.10 -23.03 7.19
N GLN A 178 -1.64 -24.13 6.58
CA GLN A 178 -0.40 -24.81 6.96
C GLN A 178 0.54 -24.92 5.76
N ILE A 179 1.75 -24.39 5.89
CA ILE A 179 2.80 -24.46 4.87
C ILE A 179 4.13 -24.89 5.51
N GLY A 180 4.70 -25.99 5.02
CA GLY A 180 5.84 -26.65 5.64
C GLY A 180 5.59 -26.91 7.13
N ARG A 181 6.47 -26.42 8.00
CA ARG A 181 6.39 -26.52 9.47
C ARG A 181 5.47 -25.49 10.14
N TYR A 182 4.88 -24.55 9.40
CA TYR A 182 4.17 -23.40 9.98
C TYR A 182 2.66 -23.48 9.77
N LYS A 183 1.91 -23.34 10.87
CA LYS A 183 0.47 -23.03 10.83
C LYS A 183 0.30 -21.51 11.01
N ILE A 184 -0.30 -20.85 10.02
CA ILE A 184 -0.32 -19.38 9.90
C ILE A 184 -1.78 -18.93 9.78
N LYS A 185 -2.13 -17.86 10.49
CA LYS A 185 -3.44 -17.21 10.37
C LYS A 185 -3.43 -16.16 9.25
N PRO A 186 -4.30 -16.25 8.24
CA PRO A 186 -4.48 -15.21 7.23
C PRO A 186 -4.88 -13.86 7.82
N TRP A 187 -4.52 -12.78 7.13
CA TRP A 187 -4.87 -11.41 7.51
C TRP A 187 -6.06 -10.88 6.70
N TYR A 188 -6.16 -11.27 5.43
CA TYR A 188 -7.16 -10.79 4.48
C TYR A 188 -7.88 -11.94 3.78
N PHE A 189 -9.01 -11.63 3.15
CA PHE A 189 -9.67 -12.50 2.19
C PHE A 189 -8.71 -12.94 1.08
N SER A 190 -8.76 -14.22 0.69
CA SER A 190 -8.14 -14.74 -0.53
C SER A 190 -9.07 -15.73 -1.26
N PRO A 191 -9.25 -15.63 -2.59
CA PRO A 191 -10.20 -16.43 -3.37
C PRO A 191 -9.65 -17.83 -3.69
N TYR A 192 -9.44 -18.63 -2.64
CA TYR A 192 -9.33 -20.08 -2.78
C TYR A 192 -10.71 -20.69 -3.11
N PRO A 193 -10.76 -21.88 -3.74
CA PRO A 193 -12.01 -22.60 -4.00
C PRO A 193 -12.88 -22.76 -2.75
N GLU A 194 -14.19 -22.57 -2.90
CA GLU A 194 -15.15 -22.49 -1.77
C GLU A 194 -15.14 -23.74 -0.90
N GLU A 195 -14.90 -24.92 -1.48
CA GLU A 195 -14.81 -26.20 -0.77
C GLU A 195 -13.65 -26.25 0.23
N LEU A 196 -12.63 -25.41 0.04
CA LEU A 196 -11.49 -25.27 0.95
C LEU A 196 -11.66 -24.13 1.95
N VAL A 197 -12.54 -23.18 1.67
CA VAL A 197 -12.84 -22.05 2.56
C VAL A 197 -13.68 -22.50 3.75
N SER A 198 -14.51 -23.54 3.59
CA SER A 198 -15.27 -24.16 4.69
C SER A 198 -14.42 -25.01 5.64
N GLU A 199 -13.21 -25.44 5.22
CA GLU A 199 -12.33 -26.28 6.01
C GLU A 199 -11.58 -25.47 7.09
N PRO A 200 -11.32 -26.04 8.29
CA PRO A 200 -10.66 -25.34 9.39
C PRO A 200 -9.18 -25.01 9.12
N CYS A 201 -8.58 -25.60 8.08
CA CYS A 201 -7.19 -25.34 7.68
C CYS A 201 -6.93 -25.76 6.23
N ILE A 202 -6.41 -24.85 5.39
CA ILE A 202 -5.92 -25.20 4.04
C ILE A 202 -4.45 -25.63 4.13
N TYR A 203 -4.11 -26.78 3.56
CA TYR A 203 -2.76 -27.34 3.56
C TYR A 203 -2.05 -27.00 2.25
N ILE A 204 -0.86 -26.41 2.31
CA ILE A 204 -0.11 -25.92 1.15
C ILE A 204 1.25 -26.61 1.09
N CYS A 205 1.55 -27.24 -0.04
CA CYS A 205 2.87 -27.81 -0.31
C CYS A 205 3.91 -26.69 -0.43
N GLU A 206 4.95 -26.68 0.40
CA GLU A 206 5.93 -25.59 0.43
C GLU A 206 6.76 -25.45 -0.87
N PHE A 207 6.92 -26.53 -1.63
CA PHE A 207 7.75 -26.54 -2.85
C PHE A 207 6.98 -26.14 -4.12
N CYS A 208 5.73 -26.60 -4.30
CA CYS A 208 4.93 -26.34 -5.51
C CYS A 208 3.70 -25.45 -5.28
N LEU A 209 3.48 -25.03 -4.03
CA LEU A 209 2.37 -24.19 -3.56
C LEU A 209 0.96 -24.74 -3.81
N LYS A 210 0.84 -26.02 -4.21
CA LYS A 210 -0.47 -26.68 -4.35
C LYS A 210 -1.18 -26.73 -3.00
N TYR A 211 -2.40 -26.18 -2.99
CA TYR A 211 -3.33 -26.21 -1.86
C TYR A 211 -4.19 -27.47 -1.86
N LEU A 212 -4.53 -27.94 -0.66
CA LEU A 212 -5.10 -29.26 -0.37
C LEU A 212 -6.01 -29.18 0.88
N LYS A 213 -7.07 -30.00 0.91
CA LYS A 213 -8.09 -29.97 1.98
C LYS A 213 -7.69 -30.59 3.32
N SER A 214 -6.65 -31.42 3.37
CA SER A 214 -6.27 -32.12 4.60
C SER A 214 -4.79 -32.51 4.64
N ASP A 215 -4.29 -32.74 5.85
CA ASP A 215 -2.95 -33.30 6.11
C ASP A 215 -2.73 -34.66 5.42
N VAL A 216 -3.76 -35.51 5.33
CA VAL A 216 -3.70 -36.78 4.60
C VAL A 216 -3.49 -36.55 3.10
N CYS A 217 -4.19 -35.57 2.52
CA CYS A 217 -3.97 -35.16 1.13
C CYS A 217 -2.55 -34.59 0.93
N LEU A 218 -2.04 -33.79 1.87
CA LEU A 218 -0.67 -33.26 1.83
C LEU A 218 0.38 -34.37 1.88
N LYS A 219 0.28 -35.30 2.84
CA LYS A 219 1.20 -36.45 2.96
C LYS A 219 1.21 -37.31 1.69
N ASN A 220 0.04 -37.56 1.09
CA ASN A 220 -0.06 -38.32 -0.17
C ASN A 220 0.44 -37.52 -1.38
N HIS A 221 0.32 -36.20 -1.38
CA HIS A 221 0.92 -35.33 -2.39
C HIS A 221 2.45 -35.32 -2.29
N LEU A 222 3.02 -35.16 -1.08
CA LEU A 222 4.47 -35.10 -0.86
C LEU A 222 5.21 -36.37 -1.29
N LYS A 223 4.57 -37.56 -1.21
CA LYS A 223 5.09 -38.83 -1.76
C LYS A 223 5.23 -38.84 -3.29
N LYS A 224 4.51 -37.96 -4.00
CA LYS A 224 4.43 -37.89 -5.47
C LYS A 224 4.98 -36.57 -6.04
N CYS A 225 5.27 -35.59 -5.18
CA CYS A 225 5.69 -34.26 -5.60
C CYS A 225 7.16 -34.28 -5.98
N LEU A 226 7.45 -33.98 -7.25
CA LEU A 226 8.81 -33.91 -7.79
C LEU A 226 9.51 -32.57 -7.46
N TYR A 227 8.77 -31.57 -6.99
CA TYR A 227 9.34 -30.26 -6.65
C TYR A 227 10.07 -30.30 -5.30
N LYS A 228 11.31 -29.83 -5.32
CA LYS A 228 12.11 -29.45 -4.14
C LYS A 228 12.54 -27.98 -4.15
N TYR A 229 12.15 -27.26 -5.20
CA TYR A 229 12.45 -25.85 -5.45
C TYR A 229 11.36 -25.23 -6.33
N PRO A 230 11.20 -23.89 -6.30
CA PRO A 230 10.27 -23.19 -7.19
C PRO A 230 10.59 -23.42 -8.68
N PRO A 231 9.58 -23.56 -9.56
CA PRO A 231 9.79 -23.82 -10.98
C PRO A 231 10.28 -22.57 -11.72
N GLY A 232 11.59 -22.39 -11.80
CA GLY A 232 12.23 -21.26 -12.48
C GLY A 232 13.74 -21.39 -12.52
N ASN A 233 14.42 -20.30 -12.88
CA ASN A 233 15.88 -20.25 -12.94
C ASN A 233 16.44 -19.74 -11.61
N GLU A 234 17.36 -20.48 -10.97
CA GLU A 234 18.18 -19.93 -9.88
C GLU A 234 19.13 -18.88 -10.47
N ILE A 235 18.88 -17.60 -10.16
CA ILE A 235 19.66 -16.45 -10.67
C ILE A 235 20.57 -15.84 -9.61
N TYR A 236 20.43 -16.26 -8.35
CA TYR A 236 21.31 -15.87 -7.25
C TYR A 236 21.42 -17.01 -6.26
N ARG A 237 22.65 -17.28 -5.77
CA ARG A 237 22.88 -18.26 -4.71
C ARG A 237 24.05 -17.85 -3.82
N ARG A 238 23.75 -17.57 -2.54
CA ARG A 238 24.74 -17.38 -1.48
C ARG A 238 24.17 -17.94 -0.19
N MET A 239 24.61 -19.14 0.19
CA MET A 239 24.02 -19.93 1.28
C MET A 239 23.84 -19.10 2.57
N PRO A 240 22.69 -19.22 3.27
CA PRO A 240 21.56 -20.10 2.98
C PRO A 240 20.57 -19.56 1.93
N HIS A 241 20.84 -18.43 1.26
CA HIS A 241 19.84 -17.73 0.43
C HIS A 241 19.96 -18.04 -1.06
N SER A 242 18.82 -18.20 -1.72
CA SER A 242 18.68 -18.32 -3.18
C SER A 242 17.54 -17.45 -3.71
N PHE A 243 17.68 -16.89 -4.91
CA PHE A 243 16.56 -16.30 -5.65
C PHE A 243 16.28 -17.06 -6.95
N ILE A 244 15.01 -17.41 -7.14
CA ILE A 244 14.50 -18.06 -8.33
C ILE A 244 13.66 -17.07 -9.14
N GLU A 245 14.02 -16.83 -10.40
CA GLU A 245 13.21 -16.10 -11.36
C GLU A 245 12.19 -17.05 -12.03
N ILE A 246 10.91 -16.70 -11.92
CA ILE A 246 9.79 -17.46 -12.46
C ILE A 246 9.02 -16.56 -13.43
N ASP A 247 8.91 -17.00 -14.67
CA ASP A 247 8.00 -16.42 -15.65
C ASP A 247 6.57 -16.90 -15.40
N GLY A 248 5.67 -15.97 -15.08
CA GLY A 248 4.27 -16.27 -14.76
C GLY A 248 3.42 -16.75 -15.93
N ARG A 249 3.88 -16.59 -17.19
CA ARG A 249 3.27 -17.22 -18.38
C ARG A 249 3.71 -18.67 -18.52
N LYS A 250 4.97 -18.98 -18.24
CA LYS A 250 5.54 -20.34 -18.37
C LYS A 250 5.12 -21.26 -17.23
N ASN A 251 5.06 -20.73 -16.01
CA ASN A 251 4.77 -21.48 -14.79
C ASN A 251 3.44 -21.05 -14.14
N LYS A 252 2.41 -20.89 -14.98
CA LYS A 252 1.11 -20.30 -14.63
C LYS A 252 0.51 -20.85 -13.33
N THR A 253 0.43 -22.18 -13.19
CA THR A 253 -0.12 -22.83 -11.98
C THR A 253 0.64 -22.44 -10.70
N TYR A 254 1.97 -22.37 -10.76
CA TYR A 254 2.77 -21.98 -9.59
C TYR A 254 2.60 -20.49 -9.27
N ALA A 255 2.62 -19.64 -10.30
CA ALA A 255 2.43 -18.20 -10.15
C ALA A 255 1.04 -17.85 -9.58
N GLN A 256 -0.02 -18.56 -10.01
CA GLN A 256 -1.38 -18.43 -9.48
C GLN A 256 -1.45 -18.88 -8.02
N ASN A 257 -0.88 -20.04 -7.67
CA ASN A 257 -0.79 -20.51 -6.29
C ASN A 257 -0.04 -19.52 -5.38
N LEU A 258 1.07 -18.94 -5.87
CA LEU A 258 1.82 -17.90 -5.17
C LEU A 258 0.99 -16.63 -4.98
N CYS A 259 0.21 -16.24 -5.99
CA CYS A 259 -0.68 -15.07 -5.88
C CYS A 259 -1.81 -15.27 -4.87
N LEU A 260 -2.43 -16.46 -4.81
CA LEU A 260 -3.43 -16.81 -3.81
C LEU A 260 -2.86 -16.83 -2.39
N LEU A 261 -1.67 -17.41 -2.22
CA LEU A 261 -0.92 -17.39 -0.95
C LEU A 261 -0.58 -15.96 -0.54
N ALA A 262 -0.16 -15.11 -1.48
CA ALA A 262 0.18 -13.72 -1.22
C ALA A 262 -1.04 -12.88 -0.82
N LYS A 263 -2.19 -13.11 -1.45
CA LYS A 263 -3.44 -12.38 -1.19
C LYS A 263 -3.95 -12.55 0.25
N LEU A 264 -3.61 -13.67 0.93
CA LEU A 264 -3.88 -13.87 2.37
C LEU A 264 -3.19 -12.82 3.27
N PHE A 265 -2.13 -12.17 2.77
CA PHE A 265 -1.26 -11.25 3.52
C PHE A 265 -1.11 -9.88 2.83
N LEU A 266 -1.80 -9.65 1.71
CA LEU A 266 -1.84 -8.37 0.97
C LEU A 266 -3.30 -7.96 0.73
N ASP A 267 -3.70 -6.79 1.25
CA ASP A 267 -5.07 -6.26 1.12
C ASP A 267 -5.39 -5.97 -0.36
N HIS A 268 -4.56 -5.16 -1.01
CA HIS A 268 -4.82 -4.57 -2.33
C HIS A 268 -4.28 -5.38 -3.54
N LYS A 269 -4.01 -6.68 -3.40
CA LYS A 269 -3.60 -7.51 -4.54
C LYS A 269 -4.82 -7.86 -5.41
N THR A 270 -4.97 -7.20 -6.55
CA THR A 270 -6.11 -7.35 -7.47
C THR A 270 -5.90 -8.48 -8.49
N LEU A 271 -4.69 -8.64 -9.02
CA LEU A 271 -4.36 -9.66 -10.03
C LEU A 271 -3.81 -10.92 -9.37
N TYR A 272 -4.51 -12.05 -9.51
CA TYR A 272 -4.10 -13.35 -8.98
C TYR A 272 -4.29 -14.55 -9.93
N TYR A 273 -5.14 -14.44 -10.96
CA TYR A 273 -5.25 -15.47 -12.00
C TYR A 273 -4.53 -15.12 -13.31
N ASP A 274 -4.46 -13.83 -13.67
CA ASP A 274 -3.61 -13.40 -14.78
C ASP A 274 -2.19 -13.13 -14.27
N THR A 275 -1.30 -14.06 -14.60
CA THR A 275 0.12 -14.04 -14.22
C THR A 275 1.05 -13.87 -15.41
N ASP A 276 0.51 -13.85 -16.63
CA ASP A 276 1.27 -13.79 -17.88
C ASP A 276 2.14 -12.53 -18.03
N PRO A 277 1.71 -11.31 -17.60
CA PRO A 277 2.54 -10.11 -17.72
C PRO A 277 3.61 -9.98 -16.62
N PHE A 278 3.67 -10.91 -15.65
CA PHE A 278 4.55 -10.80 -14.49
C PHE A 278 5.75 -11.77 -14.51
N LEU A 279 6.86 -11.28 -13.96
CA LEU A 279 7.95 -12.09 -13.41
C LEU A 279 7.81 -12.14 -11.88
N PHE A 280 8.21 -13.26 -11.29
CA PHE A 280 8.23 -13.47 -9.85
C PHE A 280 9.64 -13.85 -9.41
N TYR A 281 10.16 -13.13 -8.42
CA TYR A 281 11.48 -13.34 -7.84
C TYR A 281 11.29 -13.91 -6.44
N VAL A 282 11.42 -15.23 -6.31
CA VAL A 282 11.14 -15.97 -5.07
C VAL A 282 12.43 -16.15 -4.29
N LEU A 283 12.45 -15.64 -3.06
CA LEU A 283 13.53 -15.84 -2.09
C LEU A 283 13.28 -17.12 -1.30
N CYS A 284 14.30 -17.98 -1.27
CA CYS A 284 14.32 -19.21 -0.49
C CYS A 284 15.49 -19.26 0.51
N GLU A 285 15.23 -19.86 1.66
CA GLU A 285 16.24 -20.51 2.51
C GLU A 285 16.49 -21.92 1.95
N VAL A 286 17.76 -22.32 1.80
CA VAL A 286 18.15 -23.61 1.22
C VAL A 286 18.82 -24.47 2.28
N ASP A 287 18.34 -25.70 2.44
CA ASP A 287 18.93 -26.72 3.30
C ASP A 287 19.02 -28.08 2.58
N ASN A 288 19.28 -29.16 3.32
CA ASN A 288 19.43 -30.51 2.78
C ASN A 288 18.11 -31.14 2.27
N TYR A 289 16.95 -30.59 2.65
CA TYR A 289 15.62 -31.06 2.22
C TYR A 289 15.11 -30.33 0.97
N GLY A 290 15.52 -29.08 0.75
CA GLY A 290 15.22 -28.30 -0.44
C GLY A 290 15.26 -26.79 -0.22
N TYR A 291 14.39 -26.10 -0.95
CA TYR A 291 14.31 -24.64 -0.97
C TYR A 291 12.98 -24.23 -0.33
N HIS A 292 13.07 -23.65 0.87
CA HIS A 292 11.93 -23.21 1.65
C HIS A 292 11.60 -21.77 1.29
N ILE A 293 10.40 -21.51 0.77
CA ILE A 293 9.95 -20.16 0.41
C ILE A 293 9.88 -19.26 1.66
N VAL A 294 10.58 -18.13 1.59
CA VAL A 294 10.67 -17.10 2.64
C VAL A 294 9.80 -15.90 2.28
N GLY A 295 9.79 -15.55 1.00
CA GLY A 295 9.09 -14.39 0.45
C GLY A 295 9.31 -14.26 -1.04
N TYR A 296 8.72 -13.25 -1.65
CA TYR A 296 8.91 -12.95 -3.06
C TYR A 296 8.66 -11.47 -3.34
N PHE A 297 9.04 -11.02 -4.54
CA PHE A 297 8.39 -9.88 -5.18
C PHE A 297 8.00 -10.21 -6.62
N SER A 298 6.97 -9.57 -7.16
CA SER A 298 6.64 -9.61 -8.58
C SER A 298 7.00 -8.30 -9.26
N LYS A 299 7.31 -8.37 -10.55
CA LYS A 299 7.65 -7.24 -11.41
C LYS A 299 6.91 -7.41 -12.75
N GLU A 300 6.35 -6.34 -13.30
CA GLU A 300 5.81 -6.36 -14.65
C GLU A 300 6.94 -6.56 -15.67
N LYS A 301 6.70 -7.33 -16.73
CA LYS A 301 7.65 -7.50 -17.84
C LYS A 301 7.87 -6.19 -18.60
N GLU A 302 6.81 -5.39 -18.71
CA GLU A 302 6.79 -4.06 -19.29
C GLU A 302 5.95 -3.18 -18.35
N SER A 303 6.58 -2.22 -17.67
CA SER A 303 5.90 -1.27 -16.79
C SER A 303 5.99 0.13 -17.40
N THR A 304 4.86 0.79 -17.62
CA THR A 304 4.81 2.16 -18.19
C THR A 304 5.42 3.19 -17.25
N GLU A 305 5.38 2.92 -15.94
CA GLU A 305 5.89 3.76 -14.87
C GLU A 305 7.30 3.35 -14.41
N ASP A 306 8.00 2.45 -15.11
CA ASP A 306 9.28 1.86 -14.67
C ASP A 306 9.25 1.40 -13.20
N TYR A 307 8.15 0.76 -12.76
CA TYR A 307 8.10 0.15 -11.43
C TYR A 307 8.98 -1.10 -11.40
N ASN A 308 9.91 -1.18 -10.44
CA ASN A 308 10.79 -2.36 -10.29
C ASN A 308 10.20 -3.44 -9.38
N VAL A 309 9.11 -3.12 -8.69
CA VAL A 309 8.32 -4.02 -7.83
C VAL A 309 6.85 -3.66 -7.94
N ALA A 310 6.00 -4.64 -8.24
CA ALA A 310 4.53 -4.51 -8.22
C ALA A 310 3.95 -4.98 -6.86
N CYS A 311 4.26 -6.22 -6.46
CA CYS A 311 3.93 -6.75 -5.13
C CYS A 311 5.20 -7.25 -4.45
N ILE A 312 5.28 -7.12 -3.12
CA ILE A 312 6.37 -7.66 -2.30
C ILE A 312 5.82 -8.24 -1.01
N LEU A 313 6.29 -9.43 -0.62
CA LEU A 313 5.85 -10.13 0.57
C LEU A 313 7.00 -10.93 1.21
N THR A 314 7.17 -10.79 2.51
CA THR A 314 7.85 -11.78 3.37
C THR A 314 6.77 -12.55 4.14
N LEU A 315 6.78 -13.87 4.08
CA LEU A 315 5.79 -14.70 4.77
C LEU A 315 5.86 -14.47 6.30
N PRO A 316 4.74 -14.48 7.04
CA PRO A 316 4.72 -14.06 8.45
C PRO A 316 5.78 -14.70 9.37
N PRO A 317 6.09 -16.01 9.30
CA PRO A 317 7.15 -16.64 10.14
C PRO A 317 8.57 -16.14 9.87
N TYR A 318 8.77 -15.40 8.78
CA TYR A 318 10.05 -14.88 8.33
C TYR A 318 10.15 -13.34 8.44
N GLN A 319 9.08 -12.66 8.84
CA GLN A 319 9.10 -11.21 9.03
C GLN A 319 10.05 -10.80 10.18
N ARG A 320 10.52 -9.55 10.14
CA ARG A 320 11.50 -8.97 11.10
C ARG A 320 12.89 -9.63 11.14
N LYS A 321 13.17 -10.63 10.29
CA LYS A 321 14.51 -11.26 10.14
C LYS A 321 15.42 -10.60 9.08
N GLY A 322 15.01 -9.47 8.50
CA GLY A 322 15.76 -8.73 7.48
C GLY A 322 15.36 -9.04 6.02
N TYR A 323 14.64 -10.12 5.75
CA TYR A 323 14.30 -10.55 4.37
C TYR A 323 13.51 -9.52 3.54
N GLY A 324 12.66 -8.71 4.16
CA GLY A 324 12.00 -7.60 3.44
C GLY A 324 13.00 -6.62 2.83
N LYS A 325 14.08 -6.29 3.57
CA LYS A 325 15.17 -5.43 3.07
C LYS A 325 16.02 -6.14 2.02
N LEU A 326 16.17 -7.46 2.12
CA LEU A 326 16.89 -8.29 1.15
C LEU A 326 16.15 -8.36 -0.20
N LEU A 327 14.84 -8.54 -0.18
CA LEU A 327 13.97 -8.52 -1.36
C LEU A 327 14.04 -7.16 -2.08
N ILE A 328 13.98 -6.06 -1.33
CA ILE A 328 14.12 -4.69 -1.88
C ILE A 328 15.54 -4.47 -2.44
N GLU A 329 16.58 -4.89 -1.73
CA GLU A 329 17.96 -4.76 -2.22
C GLU A 329 18.18 -5.55 -3.53
N PHE A 330 17.53 -6.70 -3.67
CA PHE A 330 17.56 -7.50 -4.89
C PHE A 330 16.82 -6.84 -6.05
N SER A 331 15.65 -6.22 -5.82
CA SER A 331 14.93 -5.52 -6.90
C SER A 331 15.73 -4.34 -7.46
N TYR A 332 16.46 -3.60 -6.61
CA TYR A 332 17.38 -2.56 -7.05
C TYR A 332 18.67 -3.11 -7.69
N ALA A 333 19.15 -4.29 -7.30
CA ALA A 333 20.25 -4.95 -7.98
C ALA A 333 19.88 -5.31 -9.44
N LEU A 334 18.65 -5.76 -9.69
CA LEU A 334 18.14 -5.97 -11.05
C LEU A 334 18.05 -4.64 -11.83
N SER A 335 17.47 -3.58 -11.26
CA SER A 335 17.40 -2.25 -11.89
C SER A 335 18.78 -1.71 -12.29
N ARG A 336 19.82 -1.96 -11.47
CA ARG A 336 21.20 -1.60 -11.76
C ARG A 336 21.77 -2.33 -12.98
N ILE A 337 21.47 -3.62 -13.14
CA ILE A 337 21.89 -4.41 -14.32
C ILE A 337 21.10 -3.99 -15.57
N GLU A 338 19.85 -3.55 -15.40
CA GLU A 338 19.04 -2.98 -16.49
C GLU A 338 19.48 -1.57 -16.93
N GLY A 339 20.31 -0.88 -16.15
CA GLY A 339 20.63 0.54 -16.37
C GLY A 339 19.42 1.47 -16.19
N LYS A 340 18.44 1.06 -15.37
CA LYS A 340 17.17 1.78 -15.16
C LYS A 340 17.03 2.29 -13.72
N LEU A 341 16.31 3.39 -13.57
CA LEU A 341 15.80 3.82 -12.26
C LEU A 341 14.57 3.00 -11.88
N GLY A 342 14.33 2.82 -10.59
CA GLY A 342 13.21 2.04 -10.08
C GLY A 342 12.56 2.62 -8.82
N SER A 343 11.25 2.40 -8.71
CA SER A 343 10.42 2.66 -7.54
C SER A 343 9.45 1.47 -7.38
N PRO A 344 8.96 1.14 -6.18
CA PRO A 344 7.80 0.27 -6.05
C PRO A 344 6.53 0.93 -6.61
N GLU A 345 5.59 0.09 -7.05
CA GLU A 345 4.22 0.46 -7.34
C GLU A 345 3.55 1.13 -6.11
N LYS A 346 2.68 2.10 -6.38
CA LYS A 346 1.98 2.90 -5.37
C LYS A 346 0.48 2.62 -5.48
N PRO A 347 -0.26 2.44 -4.37
CA PRO A 347 0.16 2.68 -2.99
C PRO A 347 0.87 1.49 -2.30
N LEU A 348 1.89 1.79 -1.49
CA LEU A 348 2.52 0.82 -0.59
C LEU A 348 1.65 0.56 0.64
N SER A 349 1.71 -0.67 1.18
CA SER A 349 1.24 -0.96 2.54
C SER A 349 2.16 -0.32 3.59
N ASP A 350 1.67 -0.06 4.81
CA ASP A 350 2.46 0.57 5.89
C ASP A 350 3.78 -0.17 6.16
N LEU A 351 3.72 -1.50 6.21
CA LEU A 351 4.89 -2.35 6.41
C LEU A 351 5.86 -2.29 5.23
N GLY A 352 5.34 -2.18 4.00
CA GLY A 352 6.12 -1.91 2.80
C GLY A 352 6.82 -0.56 2.88
N LEU A 353 6.08 0.53 3.16
CA LEU A 353 6.61 1.89 3.27
C LEU A 353 7.70 2.01 4.34
N LEU A 354 7.51 1.41 5.52
CA LEU A 354 8.54 1.36 6.57
C LEU A 354 9.79 0.59 6.10
N SER A 355 9.62 -0.50 5.36
CA SER A 355 10.73 -1.31 4.83
C SER A 355 11.51 -0.55 3.74
N TYR A 356 10.82 0.11 2.81
CA TYR A 356 11.44 0.96 1.77
C TYR A 356 12.14 2.16 2.38
N ARG A 357 11.51 2.90 3.31
CA ARG A 357 12.18 4.02 4.03
C ARG A 357 13.45 3.55 4.76
N SER A 358 13.41 2.40 5.43
CA SER A 358 14.59 1.83 6.08
C SER A 358 15.69 1.46 5.07
N TYR A 359 15.32 0.87 3.92
CA TYR A 359 16.25 0.55 2.84
C TYR A 359 16.87 1.82 2.24
N TRP A 360 16.07 2.73 1.72
CA TRP A 360 16.53 3.98 1.09
C TRP A 360 17.42 4.80 2.02
N SER A 361 17.00 5.00 3.28
CA SER A 361 17.80 5.71 4.29
C SER A 361 19.16 5.06 4.50
N THR A 362 19.22 3.72 4.51
CA THR A 362 20.49 2.99 4.68
C THR A 362 21.36 3.15 3.46
N THR A 363 20.84 2.86 2.27
CA THR A 363 21.61 2.88 1.01
C THR A 363 22.15 4.29 0.71
N ILE A 364 21.36 5.33 0.94
CA ILE A 364 21.82 6.73 0.80
C ILE A 364 22.92 7.03 1.80
N MET A 365 22.74 6.73 3.10
CA MET A 365 23.77 6.98 4.11
C MET A 365 25.07 6.19 3.86
N GLU A 366 24.99 4.95 3.37
CA GLU A 366 26.17 4.16 2.94
C GLU A 366 26.95 4.88 1.83
N ILE A 367 26.25 5.41 0.82
CA ILE A 367 26.88 6.19 -0.25
C ILE A 367 27.47 7.48 0.31
N LEU A 368 26.70 8.28 1.06
CA LEU A 368 27.14 9.57 1.60
C LEU A 368 28.40 9.45 2.47
N ILE A 369 28.50 8.42 3.31
CA ILE A 369 29.66 8.17 4.20
C ILE A 369 30.86 7.57 3.44
N SER A 370 30.64 6.91 2.29
CA SER A 370 31.74 6.32 1.50
C SER A 370 32.46 7.32 0.58
N ILE A 371 31.88 8.51 0.36
CA ILE A 371 32.47 9.54 -0.50
C ILE A 371 33.72 10.15 0.14
N LYS A 372 34.75 10.31 -0.67
CA LYS A 372 35.99 11.02 -0.35
C LYS A 372 36.00 12.34 -1.10
N ALA A 373 36.78 13.30 -0.61
CA ALA A 373 37.08 14.51 -1.35
C ALA A 373 37.74 14.17 -2.70
N THR A 374 37.34 14.87 -3.77
CA THR A 374 37.91 14.72 -5.10
C THR A 374 39.35 15.25 -5.16
N GLU A 375 39.66 16.25 -4.33
CA GLU A 375 40.97 16.89 -4.24
C GLU A 375 41.57 16.76 -2.82
N PRO A 376 42.90 16.67 -2.68
CA PRO A 376 43.54 16.64 -1.36
C PRO A 376 43.23 17.91 -0.55
N GLY A 377 42.47 17.76 0.54
CA GLY A 377 42.04 18.86 1.40
C GLY A 377 40.71 19.53 1.02
N GLY A 378 40.05 19.09 -0.07
CA GLY A 378 38.69 19.50 -0.39
C GLY A 378 37.64 18.87 0.54
N GLU A 379 36.41 19.37 0.50
CA GLU A 379 35.27 18.73 1.18
C GLU A 379 34.67 17.61 0.31
N PRO A 380 34.19 16.50 0.90
CA PRO A 380 33.49 15.45 0.16
C PRO A 380 32.10 15.96 -0.30
N GLY A 381 31.85 15.92 -1.60
CA GLY A 381 30.58 16.34 -2.20
C GLY A 381 30.00 15.31 -3.16
N ILE A 382 28.67 15.32 -3.32
CA ILE A 382 27.94 14.52 -4.31
C ILE A 382 26.72 15.29 -4.81
N SER A 383 26.45 15.21 -6.12
CA SER A 383 25.26 15.81 -6.72
C SER A 383 24.03 14.92 -6.52
N LEU A 384 22.83 15.54 -6.52
CA LEU A 384 21.57 14.78 -6.47
C LEU A 384 21.46 13.80 -7.65
N SER A 385 21.95 14.18 -8.84
CA SER A 385 21.96 13.33 -10.04
C SER A 385 22.84 12.10 -9.87
N GLU A 386 24.04 12.27 -9.33
CA GLU A 386 24.95 11.15 -9.06
C GLU A 386 24.40 10.23 -7.97
N LEU A 387 23.73 10.76 -6.95
CA LEU A 387 23.07 9.93 -5.93
C LEU A 387 21.92 9.11 -6.54
N ILE A 388 21.12 9.69 -7.44
CA ILE A 388 20.09 8.98 -8.22
C ILE A 388 20.70 7.83 -9.04
N GLU A 389 21.80 8.08 -9.75
CA GLU A 389 22.50 7.08 -10.56
C GLU A 389 23.09 5.95 -9.69
N ARG A 390 23.86 6.31 -8.64
CA ARG A 390 24.48 5.33 -7.72
C ARG A 390 23.45 4.49 -6.97
N THR A 391 22.26 5.03 -6.67
CA THR A 391 21.18 4.30 -5.98
C THR A 391 20.25 3.52 -6.91
N CYS A 392 20.13 3.93 -8.16
CA CYS A 392 19.09 3.52 -9.11
C CYS A 392 17.66 3.81 -8.61
N MET A 393 17.48 4.77 -7.70
CA MET A 393 16.18 5.20 -7.17
C MET A 393 15.59 6.34 -8.00
N LYS A 394 14.26 6.47 -8.07
CA LYS A 394 13.64 7.67 -8.67
C LYS A 394 13.97 8.93 -7.85
N LYS A 395 14.04 10.08 -8.51
CA LYS A 395 14.34 11.40 -7.91
C LYS A 395 13.48 11.68 -6.66
N ASP A 396 12.18 11.42 -6.75
CA ASP A 396 11.24 11.70 -5.66
C ASP A 396 11.55 10.87 -4.41
N ASP A 397 11.93 9.60 -4.57
CA ASP A 397 12.26 8.71 -3.47
C ASP A 397 13.58 9.15 -2.78
N VAL A 398 14.57 9.62 -3.57
CA VAL A 398 15.83 10.18 -3.07
C VAL A 398 15.58 11.49 -2.30
N VAL A 399 14.85 12.44 -2.89
CA VAL A 399 14.53 13.73 -2.26
C VAL A 399 13.70 13.54 -1.00
N ALA A 400 12.67 12.68 -1.03
CA ALA A 400 11.85 12.38 0.14
C ALA A 400 12.67 11.72 1.26
N THR A 401 13.65 10.88 0.92
CA THR A 401 14.52 10.22 1.90
C THR A 401 15.54 11.20 2.51
N LEU A 402 16.20 12.04 1.72
CA LEU A 402 17.12 13.06 2.23
C LEU A 402 16.39 14.09 3.12
N SER A 403 15.17 14.47 2.74
CA SER A 403 14.29 15.32 3.58
C SER A 403 13.89 14.61 4.88
N TYR A 404 13.51 13.33 4.83
CA TYR A 404 13.18 12.53 6.03
C TYR A 404 14.37 12.37 6.99
N LEU A 405 15.60 12.39 6.47
CA LEU A 405 16.84 12.34 7.25
C LEU A 405 17.27 13.71 7.81
N ASN A 406 16.59 14.82 7.44
CA ASN A 406 16.97 16.20 7.73
C ASN A 406 18.40 16.58 7.25
N VAL A 407 18.83 16.01 6.12
CA VAL A 407 20.16 16.27 5.53
C VAL A 407 20.11 17.11 4.24
N LEU A 408 18.91 17.45 3.75
CA LEU A 408 18.70 18.22 2.53
C LEU A 408 18.38 19.69 2.83
N TYR A 409 19.17 20.59 2.27
CA TYR A 409 19.03 22.04 2.40
C TYR A 409 18.89 22.69 1.02
N TYR A 410 18.21 23.83 0.94
CA TYR A 410 18.08 24.61 -0.28
C TYR A 410 18.73 25.98 -0.09
N VAL A 411 19.84 26.23 -0.78
CA VAL A 411 20.70 27.40 -0.58
C VAL A 411 20.97 28.04 -1.94
N LYS A 412 20.69 29.33 -2.08
CA LYS A 412 20.94 30.13 -3.31
C LYS A 412 20.44 29.46 -4.61
N GLY A 413 19.28 28.81 -4.56
CA GLY A 413 18.67 28.15 -5.71
C GLY A 413 19.08 26.68 -5.95
N GLN A 414 20.00 26.15 -5.15
CA GLN A 414 20.54 24.79 -5.30
C GLN A 414 20.29 23.91 -4.07
N TYR A 415 20.21 22.59 -4.30
CA TYR A 415 20.15 21.61 -3.21
C TYR A 415 21.54 21.26 -2.72
N VAL A 416 21.74 21.35 -1.40
CA VAL A 416 22.98 21.00 -0.70
C VAL A 416 22.67 19.88 0.29
N ILE A 417 23.54 18.86 0.35
CA ILE A 417 23.43 17.77 1.33
C ILE A 417 24.45 18.01 2.43
N PHE A 418 24.01 18.03 3.68
CA PHE A 418 24.88 18.21 4.86
C PHE A 418 24.71 17.05 5.84
N LEU A 419 25.83 16.46 6.28
CA LEU A 419 25.86 15.40 7.29
C LEU A 419 26.52 15.89 8.57
N SER A 420 25.78 15.84 9.68
CA SER A 420 26.33 16.07 11.01
C SER A 420 27.07 14.84 11.54
N LYS A 421 27.92 15.00 12.57
CA LYS A 421 28.59 13.87 13.24
C LYS A 421 27.57 12.93 13.86
N GLU A 422 26.50 13.49 14.43
CA GLU A 422 25.38 12.78 15.04
C GLU A 422 24.63 11.91 14.01
N ASN A 423 24.43 12.40 12.77
CA ASN A 423 23.86 11.58 11.70
C ASN A 423 24.74 10.36 11.40
N ILE A 424 26.06 10.54 11.32
CA ILE A 424 27.04 9.50 10.99
C ILE A 424 27.10 8.44 12.12
N GLU A 425 27.13 8.87 13.38
CA GLU A 425 27.16 7.99 14.55
C GLU A 425 25.84 7.25 14.80
N ALA A 426 24.70 7.90 14.54
CA ALA A 426 23.40 7.23 14.55
C ALA A 426 23.33 6.16 13.46
N PHE A 427 23.83 6.47 12.25
CA PHE A 427 23.89 5.51 11.16
C PHE A 427 24.78 4.30 11.48
N ARG A 428 26.02 4.49 11.94
CA ARG A 428 26.97 3.40 12.26
C ARG A 428 26.36 2.37 13.22
N ARG A 429 25.84 2.85 14.36
CA ARG A 429 25.13 2.01 15.38
C ARG A 429 23.92 1.26 14.84
N SER A 430 23.29 1.76 13.77
CA SER A 430 22.16 1.08 13.12
C SER A 430 22.62 0.04 12.10
N ASN A 431 23.72 0.28 11.38
CA ASN A 431 24.17 -0.56 10.28
C ASN A 431 24.93 -1.81 10.75
N GLU A 432 25.62 -1.74 11.89
CA GLU A 432 26.25 -2.89 12.57
C GLU A 432 25.27 -4.05 12.82
N LYS A 433 23.96 -3.76 12.93
CA LYS A 433 22.90 -4.76 13.17
C LYS A 433 22.41 -5.45 11.89
N ARG A 434 22.94 -5.08 10.71
CA ARG A 434 22.48 -5.60 9.41
C ARG A 434 23.25 -6.87 9.02
N SER A 435 22.68 -8.03 9.38
CA SER A 435 23.29 -9.34 9.13
C SER A 435 23.20 -9.88 7.70
N VAL A 436 22.22 -9.42 6.89
CA VAL A 436 21.98 -9.98 5.54
C VAL A 436 22.04 -8.89 4.45
N ARG A 437 22.77 -9.21 3.37
CA ARG A 437 22.99 -8.37 2.17
C ARG A 437 22.90 -9.22 0.90
N ILE A 438 22.45 -8.62 -0.18
CA ILE A 438 22.77 -9.13 -1.53
C ILE A 438 24.23 -8.86 -1.83
N ASP A 439 24.90 -9.86 -2.39
CA ASP A 439 26.25 -9.74 -2.93
C ASP A 439 26.20 -9.78 -4.47
N PRO A 440 26.46 -8.67 -5.18
CA PRO A 440 26.33 -8.63 -6.63
C PRO A 440 27.16 -9.69 -7.38
N GLN A 441 28.24 -10.21 -6.80
CA GLN A 441 29.10 -11.23 -7.44
C GLN A 441 28.38 -12.57 -7.64
N TYR A 442 27.33 -12.84 -6.86
CA TYR A 442 26.54 -14.07 -6.93
C TYR A 442 25.25 -13.92 -7.77
N LEU A 443 25.00 -12.74 -8.36
CA LEU A 443 23.83 -12.45 -9.19
C LEU A 443 24.11 -12.74 -10.67
N ASN A 444 23.77 -13.95 -11.10
CA ASN A 444 23.92 -14.42 -12.48
C ASN A 444 22.64 -14.13 -13.29
N TRP A 445 22.46 -12.87 -13.69
CA TRP A 445 21.27 -12.42 -14.42
C TRP A 445 21.61 -11.51 -15.60
N LYS A 446 20.76 -11.54 -16.64
CA LYS A 446 20.83 -10.66 -17.81
C LYS A 446 19.42 -10.15 -18.15
N PRO A 447 19.27 -8.88 -18.57
CA PRO A 447 17.98 -8.32 -18.91
C PRO A 447 17.40 -9.00 -20.16
N LYS A 448 16.08 -9.16 -20.18
CA LYS A 448 15.31 -9.73 -21.29
C LYS A 448 14.52 -8.62 -21.96
N ASP A 449 14.54 -8.61 -23.28
CA ASP A 449 13.73 -7.69 -24.09
C ASP A 449 12.36 -8.33 -24.36
N TRP A 450 11.36 -7.93 -23.56
CA TRP A 450 10.00 -8.45 -23.65
C TRP A 450 9.20 -7.89 -24.84
N SER A 451 9.64 -6.75 -25.40
CA SER A 451 8.98 -6.10 -26.54
C SER A 451 9.11 -6.92 -27.83
N LYS A 452 10.22 -7.65 -27.95
CA LYS A 452 10.49 -8.58 -29.05
C LYS A 452 9.74 -9.88 -28.83
N ARG A 453 8.47 -9.92 -29.27
CA ARG A 453 7.64 -11.15 -29.33
C ARG A 453 8.24 -12.20 -30.28
N GLY A 454 9.21 -12.98 -29.79
CA GLY A 454 9.81 -14.07 -30.56
C GLY A 454 10.70 -15.00 -29.72
N ARG A 455 10.27 -16.27 -29.58
CA ARG A 455 11.04 -17.42 -29.05
C ARG A 455 11.78 -17.20 -27.71
N TRP A 456 11.03 -17.06 -26.61
CA TRP A 456 11.58 -17.15 -25.25
C TRP A 456 10.80 -18.14 -24.38
#